data_AF-M3EQ22-F1
#
_entry.id   AF-M3EQ22-F1
#
_cell.length_a   1.000
_cell.length_b   1.000
_cell.length_c   1.000
_cell.angle_alpha   90.00
_cell.angle_beta   90.00
_cell.angle_gamma   90.00
#
_symmetry.space_group_name_H-M   'P 1'
#
loop_
_entity.id
_entity.type
_entity.pdbx_description
1 polymer ?
#
loop_
_entity_poly.entity_id
_entity_poly.type
_entity_poly.pdbx_seq_one_letter_code
_entity_poly.pdbx_strand_id
1 'polypeptide(L)' 'MDQSEVDRLWFESESIPGVKFKLNDSATITAGLHKGKSVSIIALISLKPMPTYLVELGEEPYGDLRIPEANLAPQQ' A
#
# COMPACT_ATOMS: atom_id res chain seq x y z
N MET A 1 -14.14 -4.24 -12.55
CA MET A 1 -14.33 -3.37 -11.38
C MET A 1 -14.24 -1.94 -11.86
N ASP A 2 -15.29 -1.17 -11.65
CA ASP A 2 -15.23 0.28 -11.84
C ASP A 2 -14.61 0.96 -10.60
N GLN A 3 -14.35 2.26 -10.68
CA GLN A 3 -13.70 2.99 -9.58
C GLN A 3 -14.58 3.06 -8.33
N SER A 4 -15.90 3.22 -8.48
CA SER A 4 -16.83 3.33 -7.36
C SER A 4 -16.87 2.06 -6.50
N GLU A 5 -16.81 0.89 -7.14
CA GLU A 5 -16.73 -0.40 -6.46
C GLU A 5 -15.41 -0.55 -5.70
N VAL A 6 -14.28 -0.16 -6.32
CA VAL A 6 -12.96 -0.16 -5.67
C VAL A 6 -12.96 0.74 -4.44
N ASP A 7 -13.47 1.97 -4.59
CA ASP A 7 -13.49 2.95 -3.51
C ASP A 7 -14.33 2.45 -2.32
N ARG A 8 -15.51 1.89 -2.58
CA ARG A 8 -16.35 1.27 -1.54
C ARG A 8 -15.58 0.19 -0.78
N LEU A 9 -15.01 -0.78 -1.51
CA LEU A 9 -14.26 -1.89 -0.92
C LEU A 9 -13.06 -1.40 -0.10
N TRP A 10 -12.37 -0.38 -0.59
CA TRP A 10 -11.21 0.21 0.06
C TRP A 10 -11.57 0.87 1.39
N PHE A 11 -12.59 1.73 1.42
CA PHE A 11 -13.00 2.45 2.62
C PHE A 11 -13.71 1.56 3.66
N GLU A 12 -14.33 0.47 3.22
CA GLU A 12 -14.94 -0.53 4.12
C GLU A 12 -13.94 -1.61 4.58
N SER A 13 -12.67 -1.50 4.18
CA SER A 13 -11.64 -2.51 4.45
C SER A 13 -12.04 -3.92 4.03
N GLU A 14 -12.84 -4.03 2.96
CA GLU A 14 -13.19 -5.29 2.31
C GLU A 14 -12.05 -5.77 1.39
N SER A 15 -12.09 -7.04 0.98
CA SER A 15 -11.07 -7.59 0.09
C SER A 15 -11.29 -7.13 -1.34
N ILE A 16 -10.26 -6.55 -1.96
CA ILE A 16 -10.25 -6.20 -3.39
C ILE A 16 -9.44 -7.26 -4.16
N PRO A 17 -9.99 -7.90 -5.21
CA PRO A 17 -9.27 -8.89 -5.99
C PRO A 17 -7.94 -8.35 -6.55
N GLY A 18 -6.84 -9.02 -6.20
CA GLY A 18 -5.49 -8.65 -6.66
C GLY A 18 -4.81 -7.55 -5.85
N VAL A 19 -5.38 -7.13 -4.71
CA VAL A 19 -4.78 -6.18 -3.77
C VAL A 19 -4.44 -6.91 -2.48
N LYS A 20 -3.18 -6.85 -2.05
CA LYS A 20 -2.71 -7.56 -0.85
C LYS A 20 -2.89 -6.79 0.45
N PHE A 21 -2.92 -5.47 0.38
CA PHE A 21 -2.95 -4.61 1.55
C PHE A 21 -4.22 -3.77 1.60
N LYS A 22 -4.71 -3.47 2.79
CA LYS A 22 -5.86 -2.62 3.06
C LYS A 22 -5.42 -1.28 3.62
N LEU A 23 -6.37 -0.35 3.70
CA LEU A 23 -6.16 0.91 4.39
C LEU A 23 -5.72 0.68 5.84
N ASN A 24 -4.68 1.38 6.27
CA ASN A 24 -4.03 1.30 7.58
C ASN A 24 -3.27 -0.01 7.87
N ASP A 25 -3.13 -0.92 6.90
CA ASP A 25 -2.23 -2.06 7.08
C ASP A 25 -0.79 -1.56 7.24
N SER A 26 -0.02 -2.27 8.07
CA SER A 26 1.42 -2.08 8.15
C SER A 26 2.17 -3.01 7.20
N ALA A 27 3.22 -2.51 6.57
CA ALA A 27 4.06 -3.27 5.67
C ALA A 27 5.54 -2.90 5.82
N THR A 28 6.42 -3.75 5.30
CA THR A 28 7.86 -3.51 5.22
C THR A 28 8.28 -3.32 3.77
N ILE A 29 9.06 -2.28 3.49
CA ILE A 29 9.63 -2.04 2.17
C ILE A 29 10.72 -3.08 1.90
N THR A 30 10.66 -3.79 0.78
CA THR A 30 11.59 -4.89 0.46
C THR A 30 12.70 -4.52 -0.53
N ALA A 31 12.60 -3.38 -1.20
CA ALA A 31 13.54 -2.95 -2.24
C ALA A 31 13.73 -1.41 -2.30
N GLY A 32 14.83 -0.97 -2.90
CA GLY A 32 15.16 0.46 -3.10
C GLY A 32 15.81 1.12 -1.88
N LEU A 33 15.85 2.46 -1.88
CA LEU A 33 16.55 3.28 -0.88
C LEU A 33 15.99 3.09 0.55
N HIS A 34 14.69 2.85 0.68
CA HIS A 34 14.00 2.72 1.96
C HIS A 34 13.80 1.25 2.38
N LYS A 35 14.56 0.32 1.81
CA LYS A 35 14.46 -1.11 2.14
C LYS A 35 14.65 -1.37 3.63
N GLY A 36 13.80 -2.24 4.17
CA GLY A 36 13.79 -2.65 5.58
C GLY A 36 12.92 -1.78 6.48
N LYS A 37 12.46 -0.62 5.98
CA LYS A 37 11.64 0.30 6.75
C LYS A 37 10.19 -0.16 6.87
N SER A 38 9.57 0.19 7.99
CA SER A 38 8.13 -0.02 8.23
C SER A 38 7.33 1.17 7.70
N VAL A 39 6.18 0.87 7.10
CA VAL A 39 5.26 1.85 6.52
C VAL A 39 3.81 1.51 6.83
N SER A 40 2.96 2.53 6.81
CA SER A 40 1.51 2.38 6.88
C SER A 40 0.91 2.61 5.50
N ILE A 41 -0.02 1.77 5.06
CA ILE A 41 -0.73 1.94 3.80
C ILE A 41 -1.83 2.99 3.97
N ILE A 42 -1.75 4.11 3.25
CA ILE A 42 -2.69 5.23 3.42
C ILE A 42 -3.59 5.45 2.19
N ALA A 43 -3.20 4.96 1.00
CA ALA A 43 -4.07 4.97 -0.18
C ALA A 43 -3.70 3.89 -1.20
N LEU A 44 -4.69 3.43 -1.96
CA LEU A 44 -4.51 2.66 -3.20
C LEU A 44 -4.58 3.63 -4.39
N ILE A 45 -3.46 3.85 -5.07
CA ILE A 45 -3.33 4.85 -6.14
C ILE A 45 -3.71 4.28 -7.51
N SER A 46 -3.39 3.01 -7.75
CA SER A 46 -3.74 2.33 -8.99
C SER A 46 -3.78 0.82 -8.78
N LEU A 47 -4.55 0.11 -9.62
CA LEU A 47 -4.62 -1.36 -9.65
C LEU A 47 -3.80 -1.98 -10.78
N LYS A 48 -3.66 -1.26 -11.90
CA LYS A 48 -3.06 -1.76 -13.14
C LYS A 48 -1.82 -0.95 -13.51
N PRO A 49 -0.77 -1.58 -14.08
CA PRO A 49 -0.64 -3.02 -14.34
C PRO A 49 -0.43 -3.86 -13.06
N MET A 50 -0.10 -3.22 -11.94
CA MET A 50 0.07 -3.82 -10.62
C MET A 50 -0.34 -2.77 -9.57
N PRO A 51 -0.85 -3.18 -8.39
CA PRO A 51 -1.23 -2.22 -7.38
C PRO A 51 -0.07 -1.32 -6.97
N THR A 52 -0.35 -0.02 -6.86
CA THR A 52 0.58 0.97 -6.33
C THR A 52 -0.09 1.68 -5.17
N TYR A 53 0.61 1.75 -4.04
CA TYR A 53 0.10 2.36 -2.82
C TYR A 53 0.80 3.69 -2.57
N LEU A 54 0.11 4.60 -1.91
CA LEU A 54 0.74 5.65 -1.13
C LEU A 54 0.94 5.11 0.28
N VAL A 55 2.17 5.23 0.79
CA VAL A 55 2.54 4.73 2.12
C VAL A 55 3.21 5.85 2.90
N GLU A 56 2.98 5.88 4.21
CA GLU A 56 3.61 6.82 5.14
C GLU A 56 4.79 6.12 5.85
N LEU A 57 5.97 6.77 5.85
CA LEU A 57 7.13 6.31 6.62
C LEU A 57 7.00 6.72 8.08
N GLY A 58 6.96 5.73 8.98
CA GLY A 58 6.94 5.96 10.43
C GLY A 58 8.28 6.38 11.03
N GLU A 59 9.35 6.46 10.23
CA GLU A 59 10.72 6.70 10.69
C GLU A 59 11.59 7.50 9.69
N GLU A 60 12.51 8.32 10.23
CA GLU A 60 13.40 9.21 9.48
C GLU A 60 14.19 8.54 8.33
N PRO A 61 14.18 9.07 7.08
CA PRO A 61 13.42 10.25 6.67
C PRO A 61 11.92 10.01 6.67
N TYR A 62 11.16 10.92 7.28
CA TYR A 62 9.69 10.92 7.27
C TYR A 62 9.12 11.28 5.90
N GLY A 63 7.84 10.95 5.69
CA GLY A 63 7.03 11.39 4.55
C GLY A 63 6.36 10.26 3.79
N ASP A 64 5.75 10.63 2.67
CA ASP A 64 4.92 9.72 1.88
C ASP A 64 5.64 9.25 0.62
N LEU A 65 5.50 7.96 0.31
CA LEU A 65 6.08 7.35 -0.88
C LEU A 65 5.02 6.61 -1.69
N ARG A 66 5.13 6.70 -3.02
CA ARG A 66 4.42 5.79 -3.93
C ARG A 66 5.22 4.53 -4.10
N ILE A 67 4.67 3.38 -3.69
CA ILE A 67 5.37 2.10 -3.72
C ILE A 67 4.53 1.05 -4.45
N PRO A 68 5.08 0.37 -5.48
CA PRO A 68 4.42 -0.77 -6.11
C PRO A 68 4.32 -1.95 -5.13
N GLU A 69 3.23 -2.71 -5.20
CA GLU A 69 2.97 -3.84 -4.29
C GLU A 69 4.12 -4.85 -4.21
N ALA A 70 4.82 -5.09 -5.32
CA ALA A 70 5.97 -6.01 -5.38
C ALA A 70 7.12 -5.62 -4.43
N ASN A 71 7.17 -4.36 -4.00
CA ASN A 71 8.22 -3.84 -3.11
C ASN A 71 7.75 -3.76 -1.65
N LEU A 72 6.63 -4.40 -1.30
CA LEU A 72 6.07 -4.44 0.05
C LEU A 72 5.90 -5.90 0.49
N ALA A 73 6.17 -6.16 1.76
CA ALA A 73 5.84 -7.41 2.44
C ALA A 73 4.96 -7.11 3.66
N PRO A 74 4.00 -7.99 4.00
CA PRO A 74 3.25 -7.87 5.26
C PRO A 74 4.20 -7.87 6.47
N GLN A 75 3.88 -7.05 7.47
CA GLN A 75 4.54 -7.14 8.77
C GLN A 75 4.06 -8.42 9.48
N GLN A 76 4.97 -9.18 10.09
CA GLN A 76 4.64 -10.37 10.88
C GLN A 76 4.07 -10.00 12.25
#